data_AF-A0A843BAN8-F1
#
_entry.id   AF-A0A843BAN8-F1
#
_cell.length_a   1.000
_cell.length_b   1.000
_cell.length_c   1.000
_cell.angle_alpha   90.00
_cell.angle_beta   90.00
_cell.angle_gamma   90.00
#
_symmetry.space_group_name_H-M   'P 1'
#
loop_
_entity.id
_entity.type
_entity.pdbx_description
1 polymer ?
#
loop_
_entity_poly.entity_id
_entity_poly.type
_entity_poly.pdbx_seq_one_letter_code
_entity_poly.pdbx_strand_id
1 'polypeptide(L)'
;MRRTTPGELTAHSAQRTAHSAQRTAHSIKNPRSRTCLWGRYAPGTSRSALAGGFTLIELMIVVAIIGILAAVALPSYSRYVTRAKLPEAFSLLSGMGLSAQQYFQDNRSYVGAGGIGGCPPGVGLANGSSKNFNFSCTNVTATTITMQASGISADLSTITFTLNQNGVRATTSVPSGWTANSGACWVREQGGSCS
;
A
#
# COMPACT_ATOMS: atom_id res chain seq x y z
N MET A 1 55.17 -8.17 19.01
CA MET A 1 54.61 -7.09 19.86
C MET A 1 54.46 -5.88 18.96
N ARG A 2 53.31 -5.24 18.70
CA ARG A 2 52.12 -4.97 19.52
C ARG A 2 50.86 -4.94 18.64
N ARG A 3 49.74 -5.31 19.26
CA ARG A 3 48.36 -5.27 18.75
C ARG A 3 47.91 -3.82 18.55
N THR A 4 47.12 -3.56 17.51
CA THR A 4 46.21 -2.41 17.43
C THR A 4 44.77 -2.93 17.53
N THR A 5 44.06 -2.49 18.57
CA THR A 5 42.63 -2.70 18.80
C THR A 5 41.82 -1.50 18.30
N PRO A 6 40.53 -1.70 17.97
CA PRO A 6 39.66 -0.66 17.41
C PRO A 6 39.03 0.21 18.49
N GLY A 7 38.87 1.50 18.20
CA GLY A 7 38.21 2.49 19.05
C GLY A 7 37.04 3.15 18.31
N GLU A 8 35.90 2.50 18.38
CA GLU A 8 34.56 3.09 18.22
C GLU A 8 34.31 4.04 19.39
N LEU A 9 33.71 5.22 19.15
CA LEU A 9 32.81 5.89 20.10
C LEU A 9 32.11 7.07 19.41
N THR A 10 30.85 6.78 19.13
CA THR A 10 29.70 7.62 18.77
C THR A 10 29.66 9.03 19.38
N ALA A 11 29.44 10.01 18.51
CA ALA A 11 28.96 11.33 18.87
C ALA A 11 27.51 11.25 19.35
N HIS A 12 27.29 11.51 20.64
CA HIS A 12 25.95 11.77 21.19
C HIS A 12 25.78 13.26 21.45
N SER A 13 25.11 13.91 20.50
CA SER A 13 24.43 15.18 20.67
C SER A 13 23.16 15.01 21.52
N ALA A 14 22.95 15.95 22.45
CA ALA A 14 21.68 16.63 22.75
C ALA A 14 21.47 16.81 24.25
N GLN A 15 21.84 18.01 24.71
CA GLN A 15 21.29 18.65 25.90
C GLN A 15 19.77 18.83 25.73
N ARG A 16 19.00 18.67 26.81
CA ARG A 16 18.19 19.77 27.41
C ARG A 16 17.28 19.28 28.53
N THR A 17 17.64 19.75 29.73
CA THR A 17 16.77 20.39 30.73
C THR A 17 15.47 19.71 31.14
N ALA A 18 15.52 19.20 32.36
CA ALA A 18 14.41 18.99 33.26
C ALA A 18 13.46 20.21 33.30
N HIS A 19 12.16 19.93 33.23
CA HIS A 19 11.14 20.80 33.81
C HIS A 19 10.41 20.03 34.89
N SER A 20 10.64 20.48 36.12
CA SER A 20 9.93 20.13 37.32
C SER A 20 8.60 20.88 37.40
N ALA A 21 7.71 20.29 38.19
CA ALA A 21 6.87 20.99 39.15
C ALA A 21 5.55 21.65 38.68
N GLN A 22 4.48 21.08 39.26
CA GLN A 22 3.37 21.76 39.93
C GLN A 22 2.30 22.38 39.02
N ARG A 23 1.02 22.01 39.21
CA ARG A 23 0.16 22.58 40.27
C ARG A 23 -1.30 22.08 40.16
N THR A 24 -1.78 21.61 41.32
CA THR A 24 -3.13 21.84 41.90
C THR A 24 -4.38 21.34 41.17
N ALA A 25 -4.88 20.22 41.69
CA ALA A 25 -6.29 19.93 41.77
C ALA A 25 -7.08 21.10 42.42
N HIS A 26 -8.16 21.52 41.78
CA HIS A 26 -9.23 22.27 42.43
C HIS A 26 -10.53 21.49 42.34
N SER A 27 -10.81 20.79 43.44
CA SER A 27 -12.12 20.30 43.83
C SER A 27 -12.96 21.50 44.29
N ILE A 28 -14.04 21.80 43.58
CA ILE A 28 -15.09 22.70 44.05
C ILE A 28 -16.34 21.84 44.29
N LYS A 29 -16.58 21.53 45.56
CA LYS A 29 -17.92 21.19 46.07
C LYS A 29 -18.54 22.48 46.61
N ASN A 30 -19.77 22.83 46.22
CA ASN A 30 -20.69 23.55 47.11
C ASN A 30 -22.15 23.46 46.60
N PRO A 31 -23.18 23.62 47.47
CA PRO A 31 -24.33 22.73 47.49
C PRO A 31 -25.65 23.50 47.29
N ARG A 32 -26.70 22.72 47.07
CA ARG A 32 -28.07 22.90 47.59
C ARG A 32 -28.65 24.33 47.69
N SER A 33 -29.62 24.55 46.80
CA SER A 33 -31.06 24.65 47.13
C SER A 33 -31.70 26.02 47.39
N ARG A 34 -32.93 26.13 46.83
CA ARG A 34 -34.06 27.04 47.16
C ARG A 34 -33.92 28.45 46.54
N THR A 35 -34.91 29.06 45.89
CA THR A 35 -36.37 29.00 45.98
C THR A 35 -37.04 29.41 44.65
N CYS A 36 -38.25 28.91 44.42
CA CYS A 36 -39.19 29.34 43.39
C CYS A 36 -39.72 30.76 43.67
N LEU A 37 -39.89 31.60 42.64
CA LEU A 37 -41.02 32.55 42.54
C LEU A 37 -41.23 33.04 41.08
N TRP A 38 -42.17 32.38 40.40
CA TRP A 38 -43.11 32.91 39.40
C TRP A 38 -42.67 33.95 38.36
N GLY A 39 -42.37 33.47 37.14
CA GLY A 39 -42.35 34.24 35.89
C GLY A 39 -43.29 33.64 34.84
N ARG A 40 -44.52 34.16 34.84
CA ARG A 40 -45.60 34.12 33.83
C ARG A 40 -45.32 33.42 32.48
N TYR A 41 -46.13 32.38 32.23
CA TYR A 41 -46.77 31.99 30.97
C TYR A 41 -46.35 32.71 29.67
N ALA A 42 -45.70 31.95 28.80
CA ALA A 42 -46.14 31.83 27.40
C ALA A 42 -45.93 30.37 26.97
N PRO A 43 -47.00 29.57 26.75
CA PRO A 43 -46.86 28.34 25.99
C PRO A 43 -46.60 28.76 24.54
N GLY A 44 -45.32 28.97 24.21
CA GLY A 44 -44.88 28.94 22.82
C GLY A 44 -45.24 27.57 22.31
N THR A 45 -46.29 27.51 21.48
CA THR A 45 -46.80 26.31 20.82
C THR A 45 -45.63 25.44 20.41
N SER A 46 -45.48 24.29 21.06
CA SER A 46 -44.62 23.23 20.57
C SER A 46 -45.05 22.96 19.14
N ARG A 47 -44.31 23.49 18.16
CA ARG A 47 -44.32 22.93 16.83
C ARG A 47 -43.80 21.51 17.06
N SER A 48 -44.71 20.57 17.21
CA SER A 48 -44.41 19.17 16.96
C SER A 48 -43.73 19.18 15.61
N ALA A 49 -42.41 19.08 15.60
CA ALA A 49 -41.69 18.75 14.39
C ALA A 49 -42.36 17.46 13.94
N LEU A 50 -43.14 17.53 12.84
CA LEU A 50 -43.77 16.36 12.28
C LEU A 50 -42.64 15.34 12.08
N ALA A 51 -42.60 14.32 12.92
CA ALA A 51 -41.68 13.22 12.77
C ALA A 51 -42.15 12.46 11.52
N GLY A 52 -41.66 12.89 10.36
CA GLY A 52 -41.89 12.22 9.09
C GLY A 52 -41.16 10.89 9.11
N GLY A 53 -41.92 9.80 9.16
CA GLY A 53 -41.38 8.46 8.97
C GLY A 53 -41.12 8.20 7.49
N PHE A 54 -39.97 7.60 7.17
CA PHE A 54 -39.64 7.12 5.83
C PHE A 54 -40.58 5.96 5.46
N THR A 55 -41.17 5.97 4.27
CA THR A 55 -42.07 4.88 3.88
C THR A 55 -41.27 3.63 3.49
N LEU A 56 -41.82 2.44 3.76
CA LEU A 56 -41.14 1.18 3.41
C LEU A 56 -40.95 1.04 1.89
N ILE A 57 -41.89 1.58 1.11
CA ILE A 57 -41.80 1.60 -0.35
C ILE A 57 -40.70 2.54 -0.88
N GLU A 58 -40.49 3.68 -0.21
CA GLU A 58 -39.41 4.62 -0.54
C GLU A 58 -38.04 3.97 -0.29
N LEU A 59 -37.92 3.18 0.78
CA LEU A 59 -36.73 2.38 1.06
C LEU A 59 -36.49 1.29 0.02
N MET A 60 -37.53 0.61 -0.43
CA MET A 60 -37.40 -0.43 -1.45
C MET A 60 -36.86 0.14 -2.77
N ILE A 61 -37.32 1.32 -3.19
CA ILE A 61 -36.84 1.95 -4.42
C ILE A 61 -35.38 2.40 -4.27
N VAL A 62 -35.02 2.97 -3.12
CA VAL A 62 -33.64 3.40 -2.86
C VAL A 62 -32.67 2.22 -2.90
N VAL A 63 -33.01 1.12 -2.23
CA VAL A 63 -32.16 -0.09 -2.25
C VAL A 63 -32.09 -0.69 -3.65
N ALA A 64 -33.18 -0.65 -4.42
CA ALA A 64 -33.18 -1.11 -5.82
C ALA A 64 -32.20 -0.29 -6.68
N ILE A 65 -32.21 1.04 -6.56
CA ILE A 65 -31.30 1.92 -7.31
C ILE A 65 -29.85 1.70 -6.88
N ILE A 66 -29.57 1.64 -5.57
CA ILE A 66 -28.22 1.38 -5.06
C ILE A 66 -27.71 0.01 -5.52
N GLY A 67 -28.57 -1.00 -5.57
CA GLY A 67 -28.23 -2.33 -6.08
C GLY A 67 -27.74 -2.31 -7.53
N ILE A 68 -28.44 -1.58 -8.40
CA ILE A 68 -28.05 -1.43 -9.82
C ILE A 68 -26.71 -0.69 -9.93
N LEU A 69 -26.54 0.41 -9.18
CA LEU A 69 -25.29 1.18 -9.20
C LEU A 69 -24.11 0.34 -8.68
N ALA A 70 -24.31 -0.42 -7.60
CA ALA A 70 -23.28 -1.26 -7.02
C ALA A 70 -22.82 -2.36 -7.99
N ALA A 71 -23.73 -2.94 -8.77
CA ALA A 71 -23.41 -3.99 -9.74
C ALA A 71 -22.40 -3.54 -10.81
N VAL A 72 -22.45 -2.27 -11.23
CA VAL A 72 -21.50 -1.70 -12.20
C VAL A 72 -20.27 -1.10 -11.51
N ALA A 73 -20.47 -0.44 -10.36
CA ALA A 73 -19.40 0.28 -9.67
C ALA A 73 -18.34 -0.64 -9.06
N LEU A 74 -18.75 -1.74 -8.43
CA LEU A 74 -17.83 -2.67 -7.74
C LEU A 74 -16.76 -3.28 -8.68
N PRO A 75 -17.11 -3.89 -9.82
CA PRO A 75 -16.11 -4.44 -10.73
C PRO A 75 -15.24 -3.35 -11.38
N SER A 76 -15.76 -2.13 -11.57
CA SER A 76 -14.95 -1.01 -12.08
C SER A 76 -13.93 -0.52 -11.05
N TYR A 77 -14.33 -0.41 -9.78
CA TYR A 77 -13.47 0.05 -8.70
C TYR A 77 -12.33 -0.92 -8.41
N SER A 78 -12.60 -2.23 -8.37
CA SER A 78 -11.55 -3.24 -8.16
C SER A 78 -10.47 -3.18 -9.25
N ARG A 79 -10.88 -3.04 -10.52
CA ARG A 79 -9.97 -2.86 -11.66
C ARG A 79 -9.09 -1.62 -11.49
N TYR A 80 -9.67 -0.50 -11.05
CA TYR A 80 -8.92 0.74 -10.81
C TYR A 80 -7.85 0.56 -9.74
N VAL A 81 -8.20 -0.06 -8.61
CA VAL A 81 -7.26 -0.33 -7.51
C VAL A 81 -6.13 -1.26 -7.94
N THR A 82 -6.43 -2.32 -8.70
CA THR A 82 -5.40 -3.22 -9.26
C THR A 82 -4.43 -2.45 -10.16
N ARG A 83 -4.95 -1.63 -11.10
CA ARG A 83 -4.13 -0.81 -12.00
C ARG A 83 -3.25 0.20 -11.26
N ALA A 84 -3.74 0.78 -10.17
CA ALA A 84 -3.00 1.73 -9.35
C ALA A 84 -1.78 1.09 -8.65
N LYS A 85 -1.80 -0.23 -8.41
CA LYS A 85 -0.68 -0.96 -7.77
C LYS A 85 0.42 -1.33 -8.76
N LEU A 86 0.12 -1.53 -10.05
CA LEU A 86 1.09 -2.04 -11.04
C LEU A 86 2.37 -1.20 -11.24
N PRO A 87 2.33 0.15 -11.21
CA PRO A 87 3.52 0.97 -11.40
C PRO A 87 4.63 0.71 -10.38
N GLU A 88 4.29 0.25 -9.18
CA GLU A 88 5.26 -0.15 -8.15
C GLU A 88 6.15 -1.28 -8.66
N ALA A 89 5.56 -2.34 -9.23
CA ALA A 89 6.29 -3.46 -9.80
C ALA A 89 7.19 -3.04 -10.96
N PHE A 90 6.69 -2.17 -11.85
CA PHE A 90 7.44 -1.73 -13.03
C PHE A 90 8.67 -0.90 -12.67
N SER A 91 8.52 0.01 -11.70
CA SER A 91 9.65 0.82 -11.22
C SER A 91 10.73 -0.06 -10.58
N LEU A 92 10.33 -0.96 -9.69
CA LEU A 92 11.25 -1.84 -8.99
C LEU A 92 11.92 -2.85 -9.94
N LEU A 93 11.18 -3.48 -10.86
CA LEU A 93 11.77 -4.35 -11.88
C LEU A 93 12.77 -3.61 -12.77
N SER A 94 12.45 -2.36 -13.16
CA SER A 94 13.39 -1.56 -13.96
C SER A 94 14.67 -1.26 -13.18
N GLY A 95 14.54 -0.92 -11.89
CA GLY A 95 15.69 -0.74 -11.00
C GLY A 95 16.53 -2.02 -10.85
N MET A 96 15.88 -3.18 -10.73
CA MET A 96 16.56 -4.48 -10.67
C MET A 96 17.29 -4.79 -11.97
N GLY A 97 16.72 -4.40 -13.13
CA GLY A 97 17.38 -4.54 -14.42
C GLY A 97 18.69 -3.76 -14.49
N LEU A 98 18.68 -2.52 -14.00
CA LEU A 98 19.88 -1.69 -13.92
C LEU A 98 20.91 -2.28 -12.96
N SER A 99 20.50 -2.73 -11.78
CA SER A 99 21.42 -3.36 -10.82
C SER A 99 22.01 -4.66 -11.34
N ALA A 100 21.23 -5.43 -12.10
CA ALA A 100 21.70 -6.64 -12.75
C ALA A 100 22.73 -6.33 -13.85
N GLN A 101 22.47 -5.33 -14.69
CA GLN A 101 23.43 -4.90 -15.69
C GLN A 101 24.75 -4.43 -15.06
N GLN A 102 24.67 -3.63 -13.99
CA GLN A 102 25.85 -3.20 -13.25
C GLN A 102 26.63 -4.41 -12.68
N TYR A 103 25.94 -5.32 -12.01
CA TYR A 103 26.58 -6.52 -11.43
C TYR A 103 27.30 -7.36 -12.48
N PHE A 104 26.70 -7.52 -13.67
CA PHE A 104 27.31 -8.24 -14.78
C PHE A 104 28.55 -7.51 -15.34
N GLN A 105 28.54 -6.18 -15.39
CA GLN A 105 29.72 -5.41 -15.80
C GLN A 105 30.90 -5.64 -14.83
N ASP A 106 30.62 -5.71 -13.54
CA ASP A 106 31.64 -5.88 -12.50
C ASP A 106 32.15 -7.33 -12.40
N ASN A 107 31.26 -8.33 -12.54
CA ASN A 107 31.57 -9.73 -12.22
C ASN A 107 31.61 -10.66 -13.44
N ARG A 108 31.15 -10.20 -14.61
CA ARG A 108 30.99 -11.00 -15.84
C ARG A 108 30.14 -12.26 -15.66
N SER A 109 29.30 -12.29 -14.63
CA SER A 109 28.42 -13.39 -14.26
C SER A 109 27.22 -12.84 -13.49
N TYR A 110 26.03 -13.46 -13.60
CA TYR A 110 24.91 -13.20 -12.67
C TYR A 110 24.90 -14.16 -11.47
N VAL A 111 25.70 -15.23 -11.51
CA VAL A 111 25.79 -16.21 -10.41
C VAL A 111 26.49 -15.58 -9.21
N GLY A 112 25.99 -15.85 -8.00
CA GLY A 112 26.63 -15.40 -6.77
C GLY A 112 26.32 -13.95 -6.40
N ALA A 113 25.34 -13.32 -7.06
CA ALA A 113 24.96 -11.94 -6.78
C ALA A 113 24.46 -11.73 -5.34
N GLY A 114 24.03 -12.80 -4.66
CA GLY A 114 23.85 -12.83 -3.20
C GLY A 114 22.78 -11.91 -2.64
N GLY A 115 22.05 -11.20 -3.51
CA GLY A 115 20.94 -10.36 -3.10
C GLY A 115 19.64 -11.14 -3.01
N ILE A 116 18.57 -10.38 -2.94
CA ILE A 116 17.24 -10.87 -2.63
C ILE A 116 16.72 -11.83 -3.70
N GLY A 117 16.23 -13.00 -3.28
CA GLY A 117 15.62 -13.98 -4.18
C GLY A 117 16.55 -14.43 -5.31
N GLY A 118 17.87 -14.37 -5.10
CA GLY A 118 18.89 -14.67 -6.11
C GLY A 118 19.20 -13.52 -7.07
N CYS A 119 18.61 -12.34 -6.87
CA CYS A 119 18.88 -11.15 -7.68
C CYS A 119 20.08 -10.35 -7.17
N PRO A 120 20.74 -9.58 -8.05
CA PRO A 120 21.75 -8.62 -7.62
C PRO A 120 21.17 -7.51 -6.72
N PRO A 121 21.92 -7.08 -5.67
CA PRO A 121 21.47 -5.99 -4.79
C PRO A 121 21.40 -4.66 -5.55
N GLY A 122 20.47 -3.77 -5.17
CA GLY A 122 20.42 -2.42 -5.75
C GLY A 122 19.10 -1.64 -5.62
N VAL A 123 18.00 -2.32 -5.27
CA VAL A 123 16.66 -1.68 -5.21
C VAL A 123 16.11 -1.44 -3.80
N GLY A 124 16.92 -1.64 -2.75
CA GLY A 124 16.54 -1.30 -1.38
C GLY A 124 15.30 -2.03 -0.84
N LEU A 125 14.98 -3.21 -1.37
CA LEU A 125 13.90 -4.04 -0.86
C LEU A 125 14.35 -4.74 0.42
N ALA A 126 13.46 -4.87 1.40
CA ALA A 126 13.69 -5.72 2.57
C ALA A 126 13.06 -7.09 2.29
N ASN A 127 13.82 -8.18 2.45
CA ASN A 127 13.35 -9.57 2.25
C ASN A 127 12.72 -9.89 0.88
N GLY A 128 12.88 -9.00 -0.09
CA GLY A 128 12.31 -9.12 -1.44
C GLY A 128 10.86 -8.83 -1.59
N SER A 129 10.24 -8.23 -0.61
CA SER A 129 8.85 -7.83 -0.73
C SER A 129 8.72 -6.31 -0.67
N SER A 130 7.78 -5.81 -1.45
CA SER A 130 7.24 -4.46 -1.32
C SER A 130 5.80 -4.56 -0.79
N LYS A 131 5.04 -3.46 -0.81
CA LYS A 131 3.68 -3.44 -0.25
C LYS A 131 2.75 -4.40 -0.99
N ASN A 132 2.89 -4.50 -2.30
CA ASN A 132 1.96 -5.24 -3.16
C ASN A 132 2.60 -6.41 -3.92
N PHE A 133 3.93 -6.49 -3.98
CA PHE A 133 4.66 -7.46 -4.81
C PHE A 133 5.80 -8.14 -4.06
N ASN A 134 6.07 -9.38 -4.42
CA ASN A 134 7.27 -10.11 -4.05
C ASN A 134 8.19 -10.23 -5.25
N PHE A 135 9.50 -10.14 -5.03
CA PHE A 135 10.52 -10.07 -6.06
C PHE A 135 11.49 -11.23 -5.93
N SER A 136 11.82 -11.84 -7.05
CA SER A 136 12.77 -12.96 -7.11
C SER A 136 13.44 -13.02 -8.47
N CYS A 137 14.53 -13.77 -8.56
CA CYS A 137 15.21 -14.08 -9.80
C CYS A 137 15.20 -15.57 -10.07
N THR A 138 15.09 -15.88 -11.36
CA THR A 138 15.08 -17.24 -11.89
C THR A 138 15.97 -17.30 -13.12
N ASN A 139 16.27 -18.52 -13.59
CA ASN A 139 17.17 -18.74 -14.74
C ASN A 139 18.53 -18.03 -14.56
N VAL A 140 19.03 -17.98 -13.32
CA VAL A 140 20.29 -17.31 -12.98
C VAL A 140 21.44 -18.22 -13.42
N THR A 141 22.14 -17.80 -14.46
CA THR A 141 23.37 -18.44 -14.96
C THR A 141 24.47 -17.39 -15.09
N ALA A 142 25.62 -17.73 -15.67
CA ALA A 142 26.65 -16.73 -15.92
C ALA A 142 26.11 -15.58 -16.81
N THR A 143 25.27 -15.88 -17.81
CA THR A 143 24.88 -14.90 -18.84
C THR A 143 23.38 -14.64 -18.92
N THR A 144 22.56 -15.36 -18.15
CA THR A 144 21.11 -15.19 -18.14
C THR A 144 20.58 -14.90 -16.75
N ILE A 145 19.55 -14.09 -16.68
CA ILE A 145 18.77 -13.85 -15.48
C ILE A 145 17.37 -13.39 -15.86
N THR A 146 16.36 -13.82 -15.10
CA THR A 146 14.99 -13.36 -15.24
C THR A 146 14.50 -12.88 -13.88
N MET A 147 14.32 -11.57 -13.77
CA MET A 147 13.73 -10.92 -12.60
C MET A 147 12.22 -11.03 -12.69
N GLN A 148 11.58 -11.33 -11.57
CA GLN A 148 10.14 -11.52 -11.47
C GLN A 148 9.54 -10.65 -10.36
N ALA A 149 8.34 -10.14 -10.59
CA ALA A 149 7.51 -9.49 -9.59
C ALA A 149 6.15 -10.18 -9.55
N SER A 150 5.80 -10.77 -8.42
CA SER A 150 4.55 -11.52 -8.20
C SER A 150 3.64 -10.80 -7.22
N GLY A 151 2.36 -10.65 -7.57
CA GLY A 151 1.38 -9.99 -6.70
C GLY A 151 1.09 -10.75 -5.41
N ILE A 152 1.01 -10.03 -4.29
CA ILE A 152 0.74 -10.61 -2.96
C ILE A 152 -0.74 -10.47 -2.57
N SER A 153 -1.37 -9.34 -2.89
CA SER A 153 -2.75 -9.06 -2.48
C SER A 153 -3.76 -9.86 -3.31
N ALA A 154 -4.95 -10.14 -2.75
CA ALA A 154 -6.02 -10.85 -3.45
C ALA A 154 -6.38 -10.24 -4.82
N ASP A 155 -6.44 -8.92 -4.92
CA ASP A 155 -6.72 -8.19 -6.18
C ASP A 155 -5.62 -8.30 -7.24
N LEU A 156 -4.44 -8.79 -6.84
CA LEU A 156 -3.27 -9.04 -7.67
C LEU A 156 -2.95 -10.54 -7.75
N SER A 157 -3.78 -11.41 -7.15
CA SER A 157 -3.48 -12.82 -7.05
C SER A 157 -3.21 -13.38 -8.44
N THR A 158 -2.07 -14.07 -8.57
CA THR A 158 -1.51 -14.63 -9.81
C THR A 158 -0.95 -13.66 -10.85
N ILE A 159 -0.91 -12.34 -10.64
CA ILE A 159 -0.19 -11.47 -11.60
C ILE A 159 1.32 -11.63 -11.43
N THR A 160 2.02 -11.91 -12.54
CA THR A 160 3.49 -11.99 -12.55
C THR A 160 4.05 -11.23 -13.74
N PHE A 161 4.94 -10.28 -13.43
CA PHE A 161 5.72 -9.54 -14.41
C PHE A 161 7.15 -10.02 -14.40
N THR A 162 7.77 -10.04 -15.57
CA THR A 162 9.16 -10.45 -15.72
C THR A 162 9.96 -9.44 -16.55
N LEU A 163 11.26 -9.40 -16.27
CA LEU A 163 12.25 -8.68 -17.05
C LEU A 163 13.49 -9.57 -17.16
N ASN A 164 13.98 -9.80 -18.37
CA ASN A 164 15.23 -10.53 -18.58
C ASN A 164 16.42 -9.60 -18.81
N GLN A 165 17.62 -10.17 -18.89
CA GLN A 165 18.87 -9.43 -19.10
C GLN A 165 18.93 -8.68 -20.43
N ASN A 166 18.15 -9.10 -21.43
CA ASN A 166 18.04 -8.44 -22.73
C ASN A 166 17.01 -7.29 -22.73
N GLY A 167 16.41 -6.97 -21.58
CA GLY A 167 15.38 -5.95 -21.46
C GLY A 167 14.00 -6.39 -21.96
N VAL A 168 13.81 -7.69 -22.27
CA VAL A 168 12.51 -8.22 -22.67
C VAL A 168 11.60 -8.24 -21.44
N ARG A 169 10.52 -7.47 -21.54
CA ARG A 169 9.44 -7.42 -20.54
C ARG A 169 8.42 -8.49 -20.91
N ALA A 170 7.79 -9.12 -19.93
CA ALA A 170 6.64 -9.99 -20.20
C ALA A 170 5.71 -10.09 -18.98
N THR A 171 4.45 -10.39 -19.23
CA THR A 171 3.48 -10.80 -18.20
C THR A 171 3.20 -12.28 -18.37
N THR A 172 3.65 -13.10 -17.42
CA THR A 172 3.57 -14.57 -17.52
C THR A 172 2.25 -15.13 -16.98
N SER A 173 1.57 -14.38 -16.14
CA SER A 173 0.28 -14.75 -15.59
C SER A 173 -0.52 -13.50 -15.23
N VAL A 174 -1.84 -13.59 -15.40
CA VAL A 174 -2.80 -12.52 -15.08
C VAL A 174 -3.95 -13.09 -14.25
N PRO A 175 -4.63 -12.24 -13.45
CA PRO A 175 -5.82 -12.65 -12.70
C PRO A 175 -6.99 -13.05 -13.61
N SER A 176 -7.98 -13.74 -13.06
CA SER A 176 -9.18 -14.09 -13.81
C SER A 176 -9.89 -12.85 -14.37
N GLY A 177 -10.37 -12.95 -15.60
CA GLY A 177 -10.99 -11.84 -16.33
C GLY A 177 -10.00 -10.88 -16.98
N TRP A 178 -8.69 -10.97 -16.71
CA TRP A 178 -7.67 -10.26 -17.48
C TRP A 178 -7.27 -11.05 -18.71
N THR A 179 -7.01 -10.33 -19.79
CA THR A 179 -6.50 -10.90 -21.03
C THR A 179 -4.99 -11.04 -20.89
N ALA A 180 -4.50 -12.28 -20.93
CA ALA A 180 -3.07 -12.53 -20.98
C ALA A 180 -2.52 -12.00 -22.31
N ASN A 181 -1.44 -11.21 -22.24
CA ASN A 181 -0.73 -10.77 -23.44
C ASN A 181 0.48 -11.69 -23.65
N SER A 182 0.56 -12.32 -24.82
CA SER A 182 1.69 -13.17 -25.21
C SER A 182 2.90 -12.38 -25.73
N GLY A 183 2.77 -11.05 -25.83
CA GLY A 183 3.81 -10.14 -26.29
C GLY A 183 4.86 -9.80 -25.23
N ALA A 184 5.97 -9.25 -25.69
CA ALA A 184 7.09 -8.81 -24.87
C ALA A 184 6.79 -7.47 -24.16
N CYS A 185 5.80 -7.48 -23.25
CA CYS A 185 5.33 -6.28 -22.60
C CYS A 185 4.74 -6.52 -21.21
N TRP A 186 4.64 -5.44 -20.42
CA TRP A 186 3.94 -5.48 -19.15
C TRP A 186 2.49 -5.02 -19.34
N VAL A 187 1.55 -5.94 -19.08
CA VAL A 187 0.12 -5.65 -19.13
C VAL A 187 -0.24 -4.60 -18.08
N ARG A 188 -0.92 -3.53 -18.52
CA ARG A 188 -1.34 -2.42 -17.64
C ARG A 188 -2.81 -2.46 -17.29
N GLU A 189 -3.60 -3.16 -18.08
CA GLU A 189 -5.07 -3.16 -17.96
C GLU A 189 -5.64 -4.53 -18.30
N GLN A 190 -6.87 -4.76 -17.85
CA GLN A 190 -7.58 -6.02 -18.05
C GLN A 190 -7.75 -6.43 -19.52
N GLY A 191 -7.79 -5.47 -20.45
CA GLY A 191 -7.84 -5.74 -21.89
C GLY A 191 -6.55 -6.26 -22.49
N GLY A 192 -5.49 -6.45 -21.70
CA GLY A 192 -4.19 -6.95 -22.20
C GLY A 192 -3.33 -5.86 -22.87
N SER A 193 -3.78 -4.61 -22.86
CA SER A 193 -3.00 -3.48 -23.38
C SER A 193 -1.70 -3.29 -22.58
N CYS A 194 -0.61 -3.04 -23.29
CA CYS A 194 0.72 -2.89 -22.74
C CYS A 194 1.43 -1.62 -23.22
N SER A 195 2.55 -1.31 -22.57
CA SER A 195 3.58 -0.36 -23.02
C SER A 195 4.95 -1.03 -23.16
#